data_AF-A0A9W6RV93-F1
#
_entry.id   AF-A0A9W6RV93-F1
#
_cell.length_a   1.000
_cell.length_b   1.000
_cell.length_c   1.000
_cell.angle_alpha   90.00
_cell.angle_beta   90.00
_cell.angle_gamma   90.00
#
_symmetry.space_group_name_H-M   'P 1'
#
loop_
_entity.id
_entity.type
_entity.pdbx_description
1 polymer ?
#
loop_
_entity_poly.entity_id
_entity_poly.type
_entity_poly.pdbx_seq_one_letter_code
_entity_poly.pdbx_strand_id
1 'polypeptide(L)'
;MTGPSYHGPDAPYGPGQPAPPPYPSPTVPFPCPDTAEQRPAPPVEPGLFATLLDFSFDRLVTVRLARLLYMLAVLCISGTAFVFIMFGWSLAAGSFWPFLGWCMVIGVPVLWLGSVALARVVVEYLVVQAKTSQDVAVLRDDVKEIKARAA
;
A
#
# COMPACT_ATOMS: atom_id res chain seq x y z
N MET A 1 35.15 13.21 -25.72
CA MET A 1 36.36 12.58 -26.31
C MET A 1 36.92 11.68 -25.24
N THR A 2 37.06 10.36 -25.31
CA THR A 2 36.88 9.29 -26.30
C THR A 2 36.98 8.01 -25.44
N GLY A 3 36.04 7.08 -25.54
CA GLY A 3 35.99 5.88 -24.68
C GLY A 3 37.02 4.81 -25.08
N PRO A 4 37.31 3.82 -24.20
CA PRO A 4 38.02 2.61 -24.60
C PRO A 4 37.06 1.49 -25.01
N SER A 5 37.24 1.06 -26.25
CA SER A 5 36.57 -0.03 -26.95
C SER A 5 36.89 -1.39 -26.34
N TYR A 6 35.86 -2.20 -26.06
CA TYR A 6 36.03 -3.60 -25.71
C TYR A 6 36.18 -4.46 -26.97
N HIS A 7 37.31 -5.16 -27.06
CA HIS A 7 37.61 -6.16 -28.07
C HIS A 7 36.95 -7.49 -27.66
N GLY A 8 35.94 -7.93 -28.41
CA GLY A 8 35.36 -9.27 -28.26
C GLY A 8 36.20 -10.31 -29.00
N PRO A 9 36.23 -11.58 -28.53
CA PRO A 9 37.01 -12.64 -29.14
C PRO A 9 36.41 -13.14 -30.46
N ASP A 10 37.31 -13.38 -31.42
CA ASP A 10 37.06 -13.91 -32.75
C ASP A 10 36.45 -15.32 -32.69
N ALA A 11 35.24 -15.48 -33.23
CA ALA A 11 34.64 -16.77 -33.51
C ALA A 11 34.91 -17.18 -34.97
N PRO A 12 35.19 -18.47 -35.27
CA PRO A 12 35.60 -18.89 -36.61
C PRO A 12 34.45 -18.87 -37.61
N TYR A 13 34.72 -18.32 -38.80
CA TYR A 13 33.81 -18.28 -39.94
C TYR A 13 33.49 -19.70 -40.46
N GLY A 14 32.20 -20.06 -40.42
CA GLY A 14 31.62 -21.18 -41.18
C GLY A 14 30.81 -20.65 -42.38
N PRO A 15 30.72 -21.39 -43.51
CA PRO A 15 30.10 -20.88 -44.72
C PRO A 15 28.57 -21.06 -44.72
N GLY A 16 27.85 -19.97 -44.99
CA GLY A 16 26.55 -19.97 -45.68
C GLY A 16 25.29 -20.19 -44.83
N GLN A 17 24.67 -19.09 -44.37
CA GLN A 17 23.23 -19.04 -44.16
C GLN A 17 22.64 -17.79 -44.87
N PRO A 18 21.54 -17.92 -45.64
CA PRO A 18 20.91 -16.78 -46.31
C PRO A 18 20.22 -15.85 -45.30
N ALA A 19 20.30 -14.54 -45.54
CA ALA A 19 19.65 -13.52 -44.72
C ALA A 19 18.11 -13.60 -44.80
N PRO A 20 17.37 -13.40 -43.69
CA PRO A 20 15.91 -13.32 -43.71
C PRO A 20 15.42 -12.02 -44.37
N PRO A 21 14.22 -12.03 -44.98
CA PRO A 21 13.69 -10.87 -45.71
C PRO A 21 13.31 -9.70 -44.78
N PRO A 22 13.41 -8.44 -45.27
CA PRO A 22 13.09 -7.26 -44.47
C PRO A 22 11.58 -7.14 -44.25
N TYR A 23 11.18 -6.90 -43.01
CA TYR A 23 9.80 -6.58 -42.65
C TYR A 23 9.42 -5.16 -43.11
N PRO A 24 8.20 -4.95 -43.63
CA PRO A 24 7.72 -3.62 -44.01
C PRO A 24 7.43 -2.77 -42.78
N SER A 25 7.98 -1.55 -42.75
CA SER A 25 7.70 -0.53 -41.75
C SER A 25 6.40 0.23 -42.10
N PRO A 26 5.46 0.42 -41.14
CA PRO A 26 4.29 1.24 -41.36
C PRO A 26 4.63 2.73 -41.35
N THR A 27 4.34 3.40 -42.47
CA THR A 27 4.42 4.85 -42.66
C THR A 27 3.36 5.54 -41.79
N VAL A 28 3.77 6.24 -40.75
CA VAL A 28 2.88 7.16 -40.01
C VAL A 28 2.99 8.57 -40.61
N PRO A 29 1.88 9.25 -40.96
CA PRO A 29 1.91 10.62 -41.44
C PRO A 29 2.23 11.57 -40.28
N PHE A 30 3.19 12.47 -40.48
CA PHE A 30 3.50 13.55 -39.53
C PHE A 30 2.37 14.60 -39.51
N PRO A 31 1.80 14.96 -38.34
CA PRO A 31 1.01 16.18 -38.18
C PRO A 31 1.90 17.37 -37.78
N CYS A 32 1.55 18.54 -38.29
CA CYS A 32 2.20 19.84 -38.05
C CYS A 32 2.26 20.24 -36.56
N PRO A 33 3.24 21.09 -36.15
CA PRO A 33 3.38 21.55 -34.78
C PRO A 33 2.63 22.87 -34.58
N ASP A 34 1.37 22.83 -34.18
CA ASP A 34 0.67 24.01 -33.65
C ASP A 34 -0.50 23.59 -32.75
N THR A 35 -0.18 22.98 -31.62
CA THR A 35 -1.00 23.07 -30.40
C THR A 35 -0.12 22.66 -29.24
N ALA A 36 0.35 23.62 -28.46
CA ALA A 36 0.79 23.35 -27.10
C ALA A 36 -0.44 22.90 -26.32
N GLU A 37 -0.74 21.59 -26.35
CA GLU A 37 -1.65 20.97 -25.41
C GLU A 37 -1.09 21.27 -24.02
N GLN A 38 -1.75 22.20 -23.35
CA GLN A 38 -1.60 22.47 -21.94
C GLN A 38 -2.00 21.18 -21.21
N ARG A 39 -1.03 20.29 -21.02
CA ARG A 39 -1.21 19.08 -20.21
C ARG A 39 -1.75 19.56 -18.87
N PRO A 40 -2.93 19.12 -18.42
CA PRO A 40 -3.43 19.47 -17.10
C PRO A 40 -2.32 19.15 -16.10
N ALA A 41 -1.93 20.14 -15.30
CA ALA A 41 -0.93 19.92 -14.26
C ALA A 41 -1.39 18.69 -13.45
N PRO A 42 -0.48 17.73 -13.15
CA PRO A 42 -0.84 16.60 -12.33
C PRO A 42 -1.50 17.13 -11.05
N PRO A 43 -2.64 16.57 -10.62
CA PRO A 43 -3.27 16.99 -9.38
C PRO A 43 -2.21 17.00 -8.28
N VAL A 44 -2.04 18.13 -7.61
CA VAL A 44 -1.18 18.22 -6.43
C VAL A 44 -1.83 17.32 -5.39
N GLU A 45 -1.35 16.08 -5.28
CA GLU A 45 -1.84 15.16 -4.26
C GLU A 45 -1.53 15.79 -2.89
N PRO A 46 -2.55 16.01 -2.04
CA PRO A 46 -2.31 16.52 -0.70
C PRO A 46 -1.36 15.57 0.02
N GLY A 47 -0.32 16.13 0.64
CA GLY A 47 0.69 15.35 1.35
C GLY A 47 0.05 14.44 2.39
N LEU A 48 0.62 13.25 2.60
CA LEU A 48 0.07 12.19 3.44
C LEU A 48 -0.40 12.70 4.82
N PHE A 49 0.24 13.71 5.39
CA PHE A 49 -0.14 14.31 6.67
C PHE A 49 -1.39 15.19 6.63
N ALA A 50 -1.66 15.88 5.51
CA ALA A 50 -2.85 16.70 5.32
C ALA A 50 -4.12 15.82 5.20
N THR A 51 -4.01 14.66 4.54
CA THR A 51 -5.11 13.69 4.43
C THR A 51 -5.34 12.91 5.74
N LEU A 52 -4.36 12.89 6.65
CA LEU A 52 -4.46 12.18 7.93
C LEU A 52 -5.12 12.97 9.05
N LEU A 53 -5.14 14.30 8.94
CA LEU A 53 -5.88 15.20 9.83
C LEU A 53 -7.18 15.70 9.20
N ASP A 54 -7.58 15.16 8.04
CA ASP A 54 -8.86 15.45 7.44
C ASP A 54 -9.95 14.59 8.12
N PHE A 55 -10.67 15.19 9.07
CA PHE A 55 -11.84 14.59 9.71
C PHE A 55 -13.07 14.54 8.77
N SER A 56 -12.95 15.02 7.53
CA SER A 56 -13.98 14.99 6.50
C SER A 56 -13.83 13.75 5.62
N PHE A 57 -14.46 12.63 6.03
CA PHE A 57 -14.45 11.34 5.33
C PHE A 57 -15.31 11.33 4.06
N ASP A 58 -15.08 12.22 3.08
CA ASP A 58 -16.00 12.36 1.94
C ASP A 58 -15.57 11.59 0.68
N ARG A 59 -14.34 11.04 0.61
CA ARG A 59 -13.92 10.33 -0.61
C ARG A 59 -12.81 9.29 -0.42
N LEU A 60 -13.19 8.01 -0.50
CA LEU A 60 -12.35 6.89 -0.97
C LEU A 60 -10.99 6.64 -0.26
N VAL A 61 -10.81 7.01 1.01
CA VAL A 61 -9.58 6.68 1.77
C VAL A 61 -9.67 5.33 2.51
N THR A 62 -10.74 4.56 2.32
CA THR A 62 -11.05 3.41 3.20
C THR A 62 -10.01 2.28 3.19
N VAL A 63 -9.43 1.93 2.05
CA VAL A 63 -8.46 0.81 1.99
C VAL A 63 -7.06 1.23 2.45
N ARG A 64 -6.58 2.42 2.05
CA ARG A 64 -5.25 2.90 2.44
C ARG A 64 -5.20 3.34 3.91
N LEU A 65 -6.28 3.93 4.42
CA LEU A 65 -6.40 4.31 5.82
C LEU A 65 -6.39 3.09 6.74
N ALA A 66 -7.10 2.01 6.39
CA ALA A 66 -7.12 0.80 7.20
C ALA A 66 -5.73 0.19 7.40
N ARG A 67 -4.90 0.19 6.35
CA ARG A 67 -3.51 -0.28 6.43
C ARG A 67 -2.65 0.60 7.33
N LEU A 68 -2.81 1.92 7.24
CA LEU A 68 -2.08 2.85 8.09
C LEU A 68 -2.53 2.74 9.55
N LEU A 69 -3.84 2.65 9.79
CA LEU A 69 -4.42 2.49 11.11
C LEU A 69 -3.94 1.17 11.76
N TYR A 70 -3.81 0.09 10.98
CA TYR A 70 -3.18 -1.15 11.45
C TYR A 70 -1.73 -0.93 11.88
N MET A 71 -0.90 -0.31 11.03
CA MET A 71 0.48 -0.02 11.37
C MET A 71 0.59 0.82 12.64
N LEU A 72 -0.23 1.86 12.76
CA LEU A 72 -0.25 2.74 13.92
C LEU A 72 -0.74 2.01 15.18
N ALA A 73 -1.81 1.20 15.07
CA ALA A 73 -2.34 0.41 16.18
C ALA A 73 -1.32 -0.60 16.68
N VAL A 74 -0.68 -1.36 15.79
CA VAL A 74 0.36 -2.34 16.16
C VAL A 74 1.57 -1.63 16.78
N LEU A 75 1.96 -0.47 16.25
CA LEU A 75 3.05 0.32 16.81
C LEU A 75 2.72 0.80 18.23
N CYS A 76 1.53 1.37 18.44
CA CYS A 76 1.07 1.79 19.76
C CYS A 76 0.98 0.61 20.73
N ILE A 77 0.35 -0.50 20.34
CA ILE A 77 0.23 -1.72 21.17
C ILE A 77 1.62 -2.24 21.56
N SER A 78 2.56 -2.28 20.61
CA SER A 78 3.92 -2.75 20.87
C SER A 78 4.71 -1.79 21.77
N GLY A 79 4.58 -0.48 21.55
CA GLY A 79 5.17 0.54 22.42
C GLY A 79 4.64 0.47 23.85
N THR A 80 3.32 0.35 24.01
CA THR A 80 2.68 0.20 25.31
C THR A 80 3.12 -1.10 26.00
N ALA A 81 3.15 -2.24 25.28
CA ALA A 81 3.63 -3.50 25.83
C ALA A 81 5.10 -3.42 26.27
N PHE A 82 5.96 -2.75 25.50
CA PHE A 82 7.36 -2.54 25.86
C PHE A 82 7.49 -1.74 27.16
N VAL A 83 6.74 -0.65 27.30
CA VAL A 83 6.72 0.16 28.53
C VAL A 83 6.26 -0.67 29.73
N PHE A 84 5.20 -1.48 29.58
CA PHE A 84 4.72 -2.34 30.65
C PHE A 84 5.72 -3.44 31.03
N ILE A 85 6.45 -4.01 30.08
CA ILE A 85 7.51 -4.98 30.37
C ILE A 85 8.65 -4.33 31.15
N MET A 86 9.08 -3.13 30.76
CA MET A 86 10.12 -2.37 31.48
C MET A 86 9.67 -2.03 32.91
N PHE A 87 8.42 -1.60 33.07
CA PHE A 87 7.84 -1.35 34.39
C PHE A 87 7.75 -2.63 35.23
N GLY A 88 7.31 -3.74 34.62
CA GLY A 88 7.27 -5.07 35.25
C GLY A 88 8.64 -5.54 35.71
N TRP A 89 9.68 -5.30 34.91
CA TRP A 89 11.07 -5.62 35.28
C TRP A 89 11.53 -4.81 36.50
N SER A 90 11.21 -3.51 36.55
CA SER A 90 11.52 -2.67 37.70
C SER A 90 10.79 -3.12 38.97
N LEU A 91 9.54 -3.59 38.87
CA LEU A 91 8.81 -4.17 39.99
C LEU A 91 9.42 -5.50 40.45
N ALA A 92 9.80 -6.36 39.49
CA ALA A 92 10.39 -7.67 39.76
C ALA A 92 11.74 -7.57 40.49
N ALA A 93 12.52 -6.54 40.16
CA ALA A 93 13.82 -6.26 40.80
C ALA A 93 13.69 -5.58 42.18
N GLY A 94 12.53 -5.00 42.51
CA GLY A 94 12.28 -4.33 43.78
C GLY A 94 11.68 -5.22 44.86
N SER A 95 11.71 -4.76 46.11
CA SER A 95 11.18 -5.52 47.27
C SER A 95 9.68 -5.37 47.48
N PHE A 96 9.02 -4.41 46.82
CA PHE A 96 7.61 -4.12 47.07
C PHE A 96 6.70 -5.25 46.57
N TRP A 97 6.74 -5.57 45.28
CA TRP A 97 5.81 -6.52 44.64
C TRP A 97 6.49 -7.35 43.53
N PRO A 98 7.50 -8.18 43.87
CA PRO A 98 8.31 -8.89 42.87
C PRO A 98 7.50 -9.92 42.08
N PHE A 99 6.54 -10.61 42.72
CA PHE A 99 5.67 -11.58 42.06
C PHE A 99 4.84 -10.95 40.93
N LEU A 100 4.23 -9.78 41.19
CA LEU A 100 3.45 -9.06 40.19
C LEU A 100 4.31 -8.57 39.03
N GLY A 101 5.55 -8.17 39.31
CA GLY A 101 6.54 -7.82 38.29
C GLY A 101 6.79 -8.97 37.31
N TRP A 102 7.06 -10.17 37.83
CA TRP A 102 7.25 -11.37 37.00
C TRP A 102 5.98 -11.76 36.22
N CYS A 103 4.80 -11.65 36.84
CA CYS A 103 3.54 -11.86 36.15
C CYS A 103 3.34 -10.88 34.98
N MET A 104 3.74 -9.61 35.13
CA MET A 104 3.70 -8.65 34.02
C MET A 104 4.71 -9.01 32.92
N VAL A 105 5.97 -9.31 33.27
CA VAL A 105 7.01 -9.62 32.28
C VAL A 105 6.61 -10.81 31.40
N ILE A 106 5.95 -11.83 31.98
CA ILE A 106 5.52 -13.03 31.25
C ILE A 106 4.13 -12.86 30.63
N GLY A 107 3.20 -12.22 31.35
CA GLY A 107 1.80 -12.06 30.93
C GLY A 107 1.59 -11.01 29.84
N VAL A 108 2.38 -9.93 29.84
CA VAL A 108 2.26 -8.85 28.85
C VAL A 108 2.55 -9.34 27.42
N PRO A 109 3.59 -10.17 27.13
CA PRO A 109 3.78 -10.78 25.82
C PRO A 109 2.59 -11.61 25.34
N VAL A 110 1.94 -12.37 26.23
CA VAL A 110 0.77 -13.19 25.90
C VAL A 110 -0.43 -12.29 25.56
N LEU A 111 -0.67 -11.25 26.37
CA LEU A 111 -1.71 -10.25 26.11
C LEU A 111 -1.43 -9.45 24.84
N TRP A 112 -0.17 -9.14 24.55
CA TRP A 112 0.25 -8.46 23.34
C TRP A 112 -0.11 -9.26 22.09
N LEU A 113 0.15 -10.58 22.07
CA LEU A 113 -0.27 -11.46 20.96
C LEU A 113 -1.78 -11.41 20.75
N GLY A 114 -2.57 -11.52 21.82
CA GLY A 114 -4.02 -11.40 21.75
C GLY A 114 -4.48 -10.03 21.24
N SER A 115 -3.79 -8.97 21.64
CA SER A 115 -4.11 -7.60 21.24
C SER A 115 -3.80 -7.34 19.76
N VAL A 116 -2.69 -7.88 19.25
CA VAL A 116 -2.34 -7.82 17.82
C VAL A 116 -3.32 -8.63 16.97
N ALA A 117 -3.73 -9.81 17.45
CA ALA A 117 -4.76 -10.60 16.79
C ALA A 117 -6.11 -9.87 16.74
N LEU A 118 -6.52 -9.25 17.84
CA LEU A 118 -7.74 -8.44 17.89
C LEU A 118 -7.65 -7.24 16.94
N ALA A 119 -6.53 -6.53 16.92
CA ALA A 119 -6.30 -5.41 16.01
C ALA A 119 -6.42 -5.84 14.54
N ARG A 120 -5.98 -7.06 14.20
CA ARG A 120 -6.17 -7.64 12.86
C ARG A 120 -7.65 -7.81 12.51
N VAL A 121 -8.43 -8.39 13.41
CA VAL A 121 -9.87 -8.58 13.22
C VAL A 121 -10.60 -7.25 13.07
N VAL A 122 -10.26 -6.26 13.88
CA VAL A 122 -10.88 -4.92 13.81
C VAL A 122 -10.57 -4.25 12.47
N VAL A 123 -9.32 -4.29 12.01
CA VAL A 123 -8.95 -3.70 10.71
C VAL A 123 -9.63 -4.42 9.56
N GLU A 124 -9.69 -5.74 9.61
CA GLU A 124 -10.38 -6.55 8.60
C GLU A 124 -11.87 -6.21 8.56
N TYR A 125 -12.52 -6.07 9.73
CA TYR A 125 -13.90 -5.61 9.83
C TYR A 125 -14.10 -4.22 9.21
N LEU A 126 -13.22 -3.26 9.47
CA LEU A 126 -13.29 -1.92 8.88
C LEU A 126 -13.15 -1.96 7.35
N VAL A 127 -12.25 -2.80 6.82
CA VAL A 127 -12.09 -3.00 5.37
C VAL A 127 -13.34 -3.63 4.76
N VAL A 128 -13.93 -4.63 5.42
CA VAL A 128 -15.16 -5.29 4.95
C VAL A 128 -16.32 -4.29 4.93
N GLN A 129 -16.53 -3.53 6.01
CA GLN A 129 -17.59 -2.54 6.09
C GLN A 129 -17.46 -1.48 4.99
N ALA A 130 -16.23 -1.07 4.68
CA ALA A 130 -15.95 -0.15 3.58
C ALA A 130 -16.21 -0.73 2.19
N LYS A 131 -16.01 -2.04 1.98
CA LYS A 131 -16.36 -2.71 0.71
C LYS A 131 -17.87 -2.81 0.56
N THR A 132 -18.59 -3.15 1.63
CA THR A 132 -20.05 -3.25 1.62
C THR A 132 -20.73 -1.94 1.18
N SER A 133 -20.19 -0.78 1.57
CA SER A 133 -20.77 0.51 1.14
C SER A 133 -20.55 0.81 -0.34
N GLN A 134 -19.50 0.26 -0.96
CA GLN A 134 -19.24 0.39 -2.39
C GLN A 134 -20.12 -0.55 -3.22
N ASP A 135 -20.27 -1.80 -2.78
CA ASP A 135 -21.09 -2.80 -3.49
C ASP A 135 -22.58 -2.40 -3.56
N VAL A 136 -23.10 -1.78 -2.50
CA VAL A 136 -24.49 -1.26 -2.47
C VAL A 136 -24.68 -0.08 -3.43
N ALA A 137 -23.64 0.74 -3.65
CA ALA A 137 -23.72 1.86 -4.57
C ALA A 137 -23.80 1.40 -6.04
N VAL A 138 -23.00 0.39 -6.41
CA VAL A 138 -22.98 -0.17 -7.77
C VAL A 138 -24.31 -0.85 -8.12
N LEU A 139 -24.87 -1.66 -7.20
CA LEU A 139 -26.17 -2.31 -7.42
C LEU A 139 -27.31 -1.30 -7.67
N ARG A 140 -27.23 -0.12 -7.05
CA ARG A 140 -28.26 0.91 -7.23
C ARG A 140 -28.22 1.54 -8.62
N ASP A 141 -27.04 1.71 -9.19
CA ASP A 141 -26.88 2.32 -10.51
C ASP A 141 -27.29 1.35 -11.62
N ASP A 142 -26.94 0.06 -11.50
CA ASP A 142 -27.36 -0.99 -12.44
C ASP A 142 -28.90 -1.12 -12.49
N VAL A 143 -29.57 -1.08 -11.34
CA VAL A 143 -31.04 -1.10 -11.27
C VAL A 143 -31.66 0.13 -11.94
N LYS A 144 -31.01 1.28 -11.84
CA LYS A 144 -31.48 2.53 -12.46
C LYS A 144 -31.34 2.49 -13.97
N GLU A 145 -30.27 1.89 -14.48
CA GLU A 145 -30.06 1.70 -15.91
C GLU A 145 -31.04 0.70 -16.52
N ILE A 146 -31.31 -0.43 -15.84
CA ILE A 146 -32.32 -1.40 -16.27
C ILE A 146 -33.70 -0.74 -16.35
N LYS A 147 -34.06 0.06 -15.34
CA LYS A 147 -35.34 0.78 -15.32
C LYS A 147 -35.44 1.82 -16.44
N ALA A 148 -34.34 2.47 -16.83
CA ALA A 148 -34.31 3.43 -17.92
C ALA A 148 -34.40 2.77 -19.31
N ARG A 149 -33.94 1.53 -19.47
CA ARG A 149 -34.07 0.76 -20.73
C ARG A 149 -35.45 0.12 -20.91
N ALA A 150 -36.23 0.00 -19.84
CA ALA A 150 -37.55 -0.64 -19.84
C ALA A 150 -38.73 0.36 -19.97
N ALA A 151 -38.45 1.66 -20.01
CA ALA A 151 -39.41 2.75 -20.21
C ALA A 151 -39.29 3.32 -21.62
#